data_AF-A0A3P5HE31-F1
#
_entry.id   AF-A0A3P5HE31-F1
#
_cell.length_a   1.000
_cell.length_b   1.000
_cell.length_c   1.000
_cell.angle_alpha   90.00
_cell.angle_beta   90.00
_cell.angle_gamma   90.00
#
_symmetry.space_group_name_H-M   'P 1'
#
loop_
_entity.id
_entity.type
_entity.pdbx_description
1 polymer ?
#
loop_
_entity_poly.entity_id
_entity_poly.type
_entity_poly.pdbx_seq_one_letter_code
_entity_poly.pdbx_strand_id
1 'polypeptide(L)'
;MYRCGGTVCVTTYCRKTMPFDLLTVLPTRPDVEVNGFNGGVLNGVPSAYHWYTEQYGVKWPVGYEVNISSQETTSFRLISTRRGVSRKATLLQNCRRFSCTLEHWYAEQGCDFCGWQLYERGAR
;
A
#
# COMPACT_ATOMS: atom_id res chain seq x y z
N MET A 1 4.71 26.07 25.86
CA MET A 1 4.63 24.80 26.63
C MET A 1 3.88 23.79 25.76
N TYR A 2 4.59 22.97 24.98
CA TYR A 2 3.94 21.95 24.17
C TYR A 2 3.55 20.78 25.09
N ARG A 3 2.26 20.61 25.36
CA ARG A 3 1.76 19.37 25.97
C ARG A 3 1.82 18.26 24.93
N CYS A 4 2.92 17.54 24.85
CA CYS A 4 2.94 16.18 24.30
C CYS A 4 2.46 15.23 25.40
N GLY A 5 1.14 15.16 25.60
CA GLY A 5 0.51 14.31 26.62
C GLY A 5 -0.80 13.70 26.13
N GLY A 6 -0.92 13.49 24.82
CA GLY A 6 -2.10 12.89 24.20
C GLY A 6 -1.68 11.68 23.38
N THR A 7 -2.01 10.49 23.89
CA THR A 7 -2.25 9.28 23.10
C THR A 7 -1.05 8.70 22.32
N VAL A 8 0.08 8.47 22.97
CA VAL A 8 1.03 7.40 22.55
C VAL A 8 0.93 6.23 23.52
N CYS A 9 -0.31 5.75 23.70
CA CYS A 9 -0.60 4.46 24.32
C CYS A 9 -1.72 3.83 23.48
N VAL A 10 -1.36 3.18 22.38
CA VAL A 10 -2.32 2.38 21.60
C VAL A 10 -2.25 0.95 22.12
N THR A 11 -2.84 0.69 23.29
CA THR A 11 -3.24 -0.67 23.69
C THR A 11 -4.55 -1.08 23.03
N THR A 12 -5.26 -0.16 22.38
CA THR A 12 -6.37 -0.48 21.48
C THR A 12 -5.83 -0.83 20.10
N TYR A 13 -5.55 -2.12 19.88
CA TYR A 13 -5.40 -2.68 18.54
C TYR A 13 -6.48 -2.10 17.62
N CYS A 14 -6.10 -1.34 16.60
CA CYS A 14 -7.05 -0.88 15.60
C CYS A 14 -7.61 -2.11 14.90
N ARG A 15 -8.84 -2.53 15.26
CA ARG A 15 -9.43 -3.79 14.79
C ARG A 15 -9.71 -3.82 13.28
N LYS A 16 -9.60 -2.69 12.59
CA LYS A 16 -9.84 -2.55 11.16
C LYS A 16 -8.68 -1.79 10.52
N THR A 17 -8.03 -2.40 9.54
CA THR A 17 -7.04 -1.75 8.68
C THR A 17 -7.75 -0.93 7.61
N MET A 18 -7.02 -0.02 6.97
CA MET A 18 -7.53 0.66 5.78
C MET A 18 -7.76 -0.37 4.66
N PRO A 19 -8.76 -0.17 3.79
CA PRO A 19 -8.92 -1.00 2.61
C PRO A 19 -7.64 -0.99 1.75
N PHE A 20 -7.23 -2.16 1.27
CA PHE A 20 -6.02 -2.33 0.45
C PHE A 20 -4.74 -1.77 1.09
N ASP A 21 -4.59 -1.98 2.41
CA ASP A 21 -3.38 -1.64 3.17
C ASP A 21 -2.24 -2.61 2.85
N LEU A 22 -1.27 -2.15 2.05
CA LEU A 22 -0.14 -2.94 1.57
C LEU A 22 0.85 -3.27 2.69
N LEU A 23 0.83 -2.53 3.81
CA LEU A 23 1.68 -2.81 4.97
C LEU A 23 1.32 -4.16 5.62
N THR A 24 0.10 -4.64 5.40
CA THR A 24 -0.34 -5.97 5.87
C THR A 24 0.20 -7.13 5.01
N VAL A 25 0.64 -6.83 3.78
CA VAL A 25 1.12 -7.84 2.82
C VAL A 25 2.65 -7.84 2.75
N LEU A 26 3.25 -6.65 2.65
CA LEU A 26 4.69 -6.45 2.75
C LEU A 26 4.95 -5.49 3.92
N PRO A 27 5.37 -6.02 5.09
CA PRO A 27 5.61 -5.19 6.27
C PRO A 27 6.68 -4.12 6.04
N THR A 28 6.45 -2.95 6.62
CA THR A 28 7.41 -1.85 6.69
C THR A 28 8.42 -2.05 7.83
N ARG A 29 9.41 -1.16 7.94
CA ARG A 29 10.37 -1.18 9.04
C ARG A 29 9.93 -0.27 10.20
N PRO A 30 10.05 -0.72 11.46
CA PRO A 30 9.65 0.08 12.62
C PRO A 30 10.38 1.43 12.75
N ASP A 31 11.67 1.48 12.42
CA ASP A 31 12.46 2.71 12.52
C ASP A 31 12.02 3.76 11.50
N VAL A 32 11.64 3.33 10.29
CA VAL A 32 11.05 4.20 9.26
C VAL A 32 9.71 4.78 9.72
N GLU A 33 8.84 3.96 10.32
CA GLU A 33 7.54 4.42 10.84
C GLU A 33 7.70 5.44 11.96
N VAL A 34 8.68 5.22 12.86
CA VAL A 34 9.03 6.17 13.92
C VAL A 34 9.63 7.47 13.36
N ASN A 35 10.44 7.37 12.31
CA ASN A 35 11.01 8.54 11.64
C ASN A 35 9.93 9.38 10.93
N GLY A 36 8.81 8.76 10.58
CA GLY A 36 7.62 9.41 10.04
C GLY A 36 7.73 9.79 8.56
N PHE A 37 6.65 10.35 8.02
CA PHE A 37 6.48 10.59 6.59
C PHE A 37 7.57 11.48 5.97
N ASN A 38 7.86 12.62 6.60
CA ASN A 38 8.89 13.56 6.15
C ASN A 38 10.27 13.24 6.72
N GLY A 39 10.38 12.33 7.68
CA GLY A 39 11.64 12.00 8.34
C GLY A 39 12.13 13.10 9.27
N GLY A 40 13.42 13.04 9.62
CA GLY A 40 14.13 14.08 10.36
C GLY A 40 14.21 13.86 11.87
N VAL A 41 13.61 12.80 12.38
CA VAL A 41 13.70 12.41 13.80
C VAL A 41 14.92 11.51 14.05
N LEU A 42 15.17 10.56 13.14
CA LEU A 42 16.24 9.57 13.24
C LEU A 42 17.28 9.79 12.12
N ASN A 43 18.51 10.09 12.51
CA ASN A 43 19.62 10.29 11.56
C ASN A 43 19.98 9.00 10.84
N GLY A 44 20.19 9.08 9.52
CA GLY A 44 20.54 7.92 8.68
C GLY A 44 19.37 6.96 8.39
N VAL A 45 18.20 7.19 8.95
CA VAL A 45 16.98 6.45 8.64
C VAL A 45 16.23 7.18 7.52
N PRO A 46 15.77 6.49 6.46
CA PRO A 46 14.97 7.14 5.42
C PRO A 46 13.63 7.61 5.99
N SER A 47 13.02 8.62 5.34
CA SER A 47 11.64 8.98 5.65
C SER A 47 10.67 7.93 5.12
N ALA A 48 9.49 7.81 5.72
CA ALA A 48 8.49 6.85 5.25
C ALA A 48 8.05 7.14 3.80
N TYR A 49 8.04 8.42 3.37
CA TYR A 49 7.82 8.76 1.96
C TYR A 49 8.82 8.07 1.02
N HIS A 50 10.12 8.19 1.30
CA HIS A 50 11.16 7.60 0.46
C HIS A 50 11.10 6.07 0.52
N TRP A 51 10.93 5.51 1.72
CA TRP A 51 10.78 4.07 1.90
C TRP A 51 9.58 3.52 1.12
N TYR A 52 8.42 4.19 1.17
CA TYR A 52 7.22 3.68 0.51
C TYR A 52 7.27 3.77 -1.01
N THR A 53 7.81 4.88 -1.53
CA THR A 53 8.03 5.03 -2.98
C THR A 53 9.04 4.02 -3.52
N GLU A 54 10.03 3.63 -2.71
CA GLU A 54 10.99 2.59 -3.07
C GLU A 54 10.43 1.17 -2.90
N GLN A 55 9.76 0.84 -1.80
CA GLN A 55 9.30 -0.53 -1.54
C GLN A 55 7.98 -0.84 -2.26
N TYR A 56 7.01 0.07 -2.19
CA TYR A 56 5.66 -0.14 -2.72
C TYR A 56 5.40 0.57 -4.04
N GLY A 57 6.28 1.50 -4.47
CA GLY A 57 6.05 2.29 -5.70
C GLY A 57 5.07 3.44 -5.54
N VAL A 58 4.51 3.62 -4.33
CA VAL A 58 3.48 4.61 -4.05
C VAL A 58 3.81 5.32 -2.75
N LYS A 59 3.47 6.61 -2.67
CA LYS A 59 3.67 7.41 -1.45
C LYS A 59 2.71 7.03 -0.31
N TRP A 60 1.55 6.48 -0.65
CA TRP A 60 0.51 6.10 0.30
C TRP A 60 0.16 4.64 0.02
N PRO A 61 0.69 3.68 0.80
CA PRO A 61 0.52 2.25 0.57
C PRO A 61 -0.85 1.73 1.04
N VAL A 62 -1.90 2.52 0.84
CA VAL A 62 -3.30 2.20 1.21
C VAL A 62 -4.24 2.61 0.07
N GLY A 63 -5.33 1.87 -0.10
CA GLY A 63 -6.35 2.20 -1.08
C GLY A 63 -7.27 3.33 -0.62
N TYR A 64 -7.60 4.23 -1.54
CA TYR A 64 -8.62 5.27 -1.34
C TYR A 64 -9.82 5.02 -2.23
N GLU A 65 -11.02 5.33 -1.71
CA GLU A 65 -12.32 5.14 -2.38
C GLU A 65 -12.42 3.76 -3.05
N VAL A 66 -12.01 2.74 -2.27
CA VAL A 66 -11.92 1.38 -2.79
C VAL A 66 -13.32 0.85 -3.06
N ASN A 67 -13.60 0.54 -4.32
CA ASN A 67 -14.80 -0.16 -4.72
C ASN A 67 -14.46 -1.62 -4.96
N ILE A 68 -15.11 -2.51 -4.20
CA ILE A 68 -14.97 -3.96 -4.32
C ILE A 68 -16.28 -4.50 -4.86
N SER A 69 -16.22 -5.17 -6.01
CA SER A 69 -17.36 -5.92 -6.54
C SER A 69 -16.95 -7.36 -6.83
N SER A 70 -17.85 -8.30 -6.53
CA SER A 70 -17.74 -9.68 -6.97
C SER A 70 -18.51 -9.79 -8.29
N GLN A 71 -17.85 -10.27 -9.34
CA GLN A 71 -18.51 -10.53 -10.63
C GLN A 71 -18.98 -11.99 -10.70
N GLU A 72 -18.27 -12.90 -10.03
CA GLU A 72 -18.57 -14.33 -9.94
C GLU A 72 -18.14 -14.87 -8.57
N THR A 73 -18.46 -16.13 -8.27
CA THR A 73 -18.07 -16.81 -7.01
C THR A 73 -16.55 -16.84 -6.81
N THR A 74 -15.77 -16.83 -7.89
CA THR A 74 -14.30 -16.96 -7.87
C THR A 74 -13.55 -15.71 -8.29
N SER A 75 -14.24 -14.61 -8.62
CA SER A 75 -13.60 -13.39 -9.10
C SER A 75 -14.14 -12.14 -8.41
N PHE A 76 -13.22 -11.24 -8.05
CA PHE A 76 -13.54 -9.92 -7.53
C PHE A 76 -12.73 -8.86 -8.27
N ARG A 77 -13.33 -7.69 -8.44
CA ARG A 77 -12.71 -6.50 -8.98
C ARG A 77 -12.50 -5.50 -7.85
N LEU A 78 -11.29 -4.95 -7.81
CA LEU A 78 -10.93 -3.88 -6.88
C LEU A 78 -10.52 -2.66 -7.70
N ILE A 79 -11.19 -1.53 -7.48
CA ILE A 79 -10.88 -0.23 -8.08
C ILE A 79 -10.46 0.71 -6.96
N SER A 80 -9.34 1.42 -7.12
CA SER A 80 -8.95 2.53 -6.25
C SER A 80 -8.65 3.77 -7.10
N THR A 81 -9.13 4.93 -6.66
CA THR A 81 -9.22 6.15 -7.50
C THR A 81 -8.02 7.10 -7.33
N ARG A 82 -7.11 6.86 -6.38
CA ARG A 82 -6.04 7.81 -6.06
C ARG A 82 -4.67 7.42 -6.63
N ARG A 83 -3.96 8.44 -7.12
CA ARG A 83 -2.66 8.39 -7.83
C ARG A 83 -1.65 7.43 -7.20
N GLY A 84 -1.06 6.59 -8.05
CA GLY A 84 0.06 5.71 -7.72
C GLY A 84 -0.19 4.28 -8.17
N VAL A 85 0.74 3.73 -8.95
CA VAL A 85 0.74 2.32 -9.34
C VAL A 85 1.65 1.56 -8.40
N SER A 86 1.10 0.59 -7.67
CA SER A 86 1.90 -0.29 -6.82
C SER A 86 2.98 -0.97 -7.66
N ARG A 87 4.21 -1.05 -7.13
CA ARG A 87 5.33 -1.75 -7.77
C ARG A 87 4.92 -3.19 -8.08
N LYS A 88 5.46 -3.72 -9.18
CA LYS A 88 5.26 -5.12 -9.61
C LYS A 88 5.55 -6.12 -8.48
N ALA A 89 6.58 -5.87 -7.68
CA ALA A 89 6.94 -6.73 -6.54
C ALA A 89 5.83 -6.83 -5.49
N THR A 90 5.13 -5.73 -5.21
CA THR A 90 4.02 -5.70 -4.25
C THR A 90 2.81 -6.49 -4.76
N LEU A 91 2.49 -6.35 -6.04
CA LEU A 91 1.37 -7.08 -6.67
C LEU A 91 1.68 -8.59 -6.81
N LEU A 92 2.93 -8.94 -7.13
CA LEU A 92 3.40 -10.32 -7.12
C LEU A 92 3.29 -10.94 -5.73
N GLN A 93 3.60 -10.19 -4.67
CA GLN A 93 3.47 -10.66 -3.29
C GLN A 93 2.00 -10.86 -2.90
N ASN A 94 1.09 -9.99 -3.35
CA ASN A 94 -0.35 -10.21 -3.20
C ASN A 94 -0.78 -11.53 -3.86
N CYS A 95 -0.41 -11.77 -5.12
CA CYS A 95 -0.69 -13.03 -5.82
C CYS A 95 -0.19 -14.25 -5.05
N ARG A 96 1.05 -14.21 -4.56
CA ARG A 96 1.63 -15.33 -3.80
C ARG A 96 0.92 -15.55 -2.47
N ARG A 97 0.62 -14.47 -1.74
CA ARG A 97 -0.01 -14.53 -0.42
C ARG A 97 -1.41 -15.10 -0.49
N PHE A 98 -2.18 -14.73 -1.50
CA PHE A 98 -3.57 -15.14 -1.67
C PHE A 98 -3.76 -16.28 -2.67
N SER A 99 -2.67 -16.80 -3.25
CA SER A 99 -2.70 -17.85 -4.29
C SER A 99 -3.69 -17.57 -5.42
N CYS A 100 -3.73 -16.31 -5.87
CA CYS A 100 -4.66 -15.82 -6.88
C CYS A 100 -3.95 -15.37 -8.16
N THR A 101 -4.71 -15.34 -9.25
CA THR A 101 -4.36 -14.61 -10.48
C THR A 101 -4.81 -13.15 -10.30
N LEU A 102 -3.90 -12.21 -10.53
CA LEU A 102 -4.18 -10.78 -10.44
C LEU A 102 -4.02 -10.14 -11.81
N GLU A 103 -5.12 -9.61 -12.31
CA GLU A 103 -5.15 -8.79 -13.52
C GLU A 103 -5.16 -7.31 -13.11
N HIS A 104 -4.07 -6.60 -13.40
CA HIS A 104 -3.89 -5.22 -12.99
C HIS A 104 -4.04 -4.27 -14.17
N TRP A 105 -5.08 -3.44 -14.13
CA TRP A 105 -5.26 -2.30 -15.01
C TRP A 105 -4.97 -1.02 -14.23
N TYR A 106 -4.21 -0.11 -14.82
CA TYR A 106 -3.95 1.20 -14.22
C TYR A 106 -4.04 2.31 -15.26
N ALA A 107 -4.55 3.47 -14.82
CA ALA A 107 -4.59 4.69 -15.60
C ALA A 107 -4.54 5.89 -14.65
N GLU A 108 -3.70 6.88 -14.95
CA GLU A 108 -3.65 8.16 -14.23
C GLU A 108 -4.11 9.28 -15.16
N GLN A 109 -5.23 9.89 -14.82
CA GLN A 109 -5.75 11.03 -15.57
C GLN A 109 -4.80 12.23 -15.44
N GLY A 110 -4.38 12.78 -16.60
CA GLY A 110 -3.52 13.96 -16.68
C GLY A 110 -2.03 13.67 -16.89
N CYS A 111 -1.60 12.41 -17.00
CA CYS A 111 -0.18 12.04 -17.16
C CYS A 111 0.13 11.07 -18.32
N ASP A 112 -0.78 10.82 -19.27
CA ASP A 112 -0.64 9.80 -20.35
C ASP A 112 -0.09 8.45 -19.86
N PHE A 113 -0.43 8.10 -18.62
CA PHE A 113 0.11 6.93 -17.95
C PHE A 113 -1.01 5.93 -17.75
N CYS A 114 -1.02 4.88 -18.56
CA CYS A 114 -1.91 3.74 -18.42
C CYS A 114 -1.20 2.44 -18.80
N GLY A 115 -1.78 1.32 -18.42
CA GLY A 115 -1.23 0.02 -18.77
C GLY A 115 -1.99 -1.14 -18.15
N TRP A 116 -1.51 -2.32 -18.50
CA TRP A 116 -2.07 -3.59 -18.09
C TRP A 116 -0.96 -4.59 -17.76
N GLN A 117 -1.19 -5.41 -16.74
CA GLN A 117 -0.30 -6.49 -16.38
C GLN A 117 -1.06 -7.65 -15.73
N LEU A 118 -0.84 -8.87 -16.21
CA LEU A 118 -1.26 -10.10 -15.57
C LEU A 118 -0.15 -10.64 -14.64
N TYR A 119 -0.57 -11.23 -13.51
CA TYR A 119 0.30 -11.95 -12.58
C TYR A 119 -0.37 -13.28 -12.22
N GLU A 120 0.29 -14.40 -12.53
CA GLU A 120 -0.21 -15.75 -12.25
C GLU A 120 0.74 -16.47 -11.31
N ARG A 121 0.22 -17.02 -10.20
CA ARG A 121 1.01 -17.81 -9.22
C ARG A 121 2.29 -17.11 -8.74
N GLY A 122 2.33 -15.77 -8.74
CA GLY A 122 3.52 -15.01 -8.36
C GLY A 122 4.64 -14.99 -9.40
N ALA A 123 4.31 -15.21 -10.67
CA ALA A 123 5.12 -14.93 -11.84
C ALA A 123 4.40 -13.91 -12.76
N ARG A 124 5.16 -13.26 -13.64
CA ARG A 124 4.68 -12.28 -14.62
C ARG A 124 4.41 -12.96 -15.95
#